data_AF-A0A3D2S9P7-F1
#
_entry.id   AF-A0A3D2S9P7-F1
#
_cell.length_a   1.000
_cell.length_b   1.000
_cell.length_c   1.000
_cell.angle_alpha   90.00
_cell.angle_beta   90.00
_cell.angle_gamma   90.00
#
_symmetry.space_group_name_H-M   'P 1'
#
loop_
_entity.id
_entity.type
_entity.pdbx_description
1 polymer ?
#
loop_
_entity_poly.entity_id
_entity_poly.type
_entity_poly.pdbx_seq_one_letter_code
_entity_poly.pdbx_strand_id
1 'polypeptide(L)'
;MNNPQRKKVMLLSIHLPFPVNHGASLFNTYKLATWLHGHHDLFFACFLKGEDKKYKDAFLQDTGITQYYFEELNVERNAFNLLKSYLLGISINMLRNRSRTFREKIAAIANDYDVIVVDHYEAMQYVPDGYKGKVVFRTHNAEYLIWSRYAEVETNPIKRMVINQEARRIKQWELHYVRRADLVLGAPNDNENHEPDPEKRAAKFIEFLHLGQDEQIQLPVPVWEQTEMALVYVGTLSWEANIDGLIWMVEGAWDTWKAQFPELKLYVIGKNPDARLIDLAARYEGIVLTGFVEDLEDYLP
;
A
#
# COMPACT_ATOMS: atom_id res chain seq x y z
N MET A 1 -36.29 8.44 -4.60
CA MET A 1 -34.82 8.35 -4.64
C MET A 1 -34.49 7.29 -5.67
N ASN A 2 -33.92 7.68 -6.82
CA ASN A 2 -33.56 6.74 -7.88
C ASN A 2 -32.61 5.72 -7.28
N ASN A 3 -33.01 4.45 -7.24
CA ASN A 3 -32.09 3.36 -6.92
C ASN A 3 -31.10 3.31 -8.09
N PRO A 4 -29.85 3.81 -7.95
CA PRO A 4 -28.93 3.78 -9.07
C PRO A 4 -28.78 2.33 -9.49
N GLN A 5 -29.01 2.04 -10.77
CA GLN A 5 -28.85 0.69 -11.32
C GLN A 5 -27.46 0.18 -10.90
N ARG A 6 -27.40 -0.91 -10.13
CA ARG A 6 -26.14 -1.52 -9.70
C ARG A 6 -25.31 -1.80 -10.96
N LYS A 7 -24.09 -1.28 -10.98
CA LYS A 7 -23.12 -1.53 -12.05
C LYS A 7 -22.42 -2.84 -11.79
N LYS A 8 -21.98 -3.52 -12.85
CA LYS A 8 -21.07 -4.65 -12.74
C LYS A 8 -19.66 -4.13 -12.63
N VAL A 9 -19.03 -4.34 -11.48
CA VAL A 9 -17.68 -3.85 -11.19
C VAL A 9 -16.74 -5.02 -10.96
N MET A 10 -15.56 -4.97 -11.57
CA MET A 10 -14.47 -5.89 -11.28
C MET A 10 -13.39 -5.15 -10.49
N LEU A 11 -12.98 -5.68 -9.34
CA LEU A 11 -11.84 -5.18 -8.58
C LEU A 11 -10.66 -6.15 -8.70
N LEU A 12 -9.54 -5.68 -9.22
CA LEU A 12 -8.30 -6.43 -9.36
C LEU A 12 -7.29 -5.93 -8.31
N SER A 13 -6.73 -6.85 -7.52
CA SER A 13 -5.66 -6.56 -6.55
C SER A 13 -4.54 -7.61 -6.65
N ILE A 14 -3.32 -7.27 -6.25
CA ILE A 14 -2.21 -8.23 -6.16
C ILE A 14 -2.04 -8.83 -4.75
N HIS A 15 -2.87 -8.45 -3.79
CA HIS A 15 -2.85 -8.92 -2.41
C HIS A 15 -4.27 -9.16 -1.89
N LEU A 16 -4.45 -10.19 -1.07
CA LEU A 16 -5.66 -10.34 -0.27
C LEU A 16 -5.66 -9.24 0.81
N PRO A 17 -6.69 -8.38 0.88
CA PRO A 17 -6.73 -7.28 1.83
C PRO A 17 -7.24 -7.76 3.20
N PHE A 18 -6.71 -8.89 3.70
CA PHE A 18 -7.12 -9.49 4.96
C PHE A 18 -6.02 -10.40 5.55
N PRO A 19 -5.80 -10.39 6.88
CA PRO A 19 -6.42 -9.53 7.90
C PRO A 19 -6.06 -8.06 7.75
N VAL A 20 -6.91 -7.18 8.28
CA VAL A 20 -6.76 -5.71 8.18
C VAL A 20 -5.69 -5.11 9.10
N ASN A 21 -4.93 -5.94 9.82
CA ASN A 21 -3.86 -5.54 10.73
C ASN A 21 -2.49 -5.36 10.04
N HIS A 22 -2.46 -5.28 8.71
CA HIS A 22 -1.25 -5.22 7.91
C HIS A 22 -1.22 -4.02 6.95
N GLY A 23 -0.84 -2.86 7.49
CA GLY A 23 -0.58 -1.65 6.71
C GLY A 23 -1.84 -0.97 6.15
N ALA A 24 -1.74 0.34 5.91
CA ALA A 24 -2.88 1.14 5.46
C ALA A 24 -3.35 0.79 4.05
N SER A 25 -2.47 0.23 3.19
CA SER A 25 -2.83 -0.18 1.84
C SER A 25 -3.86 -1.31 1.83
N LEU A 26 -3.65 -2.37 2.62
CA LEU A 26 -4.58 -3.50 2.70
C LEU A 26 -5.90 -3.08 3.35
N PHE A 27 -5.86 -2.26 4.40
CA PHE A 27 -7.08 -1.71 5.02
C PHE A 27 -7.92 -0.90 4.02
N ASN A 28 -7.28 -0.03 3.23
CA ASN A 28 -7.97 0.75 2.22
C ASN A 28 -8.58 -0.12 1.11
N THR A 29 -7.84 -1.13 0.63
CA THR A 29 -8.34 -2.07 -0.38
C THR A 29 -9.51 -2.90 0.17
N TYR A 30 -9.47 -3.28 1.46
CA TYR A 30 -10.57 -3.92 2.16
C TYR A 30 -11.82 -3.03 2.20
N LYS A 31 -11.71 -1.80 2.72
CA LYS A 31 -12.84 -0.85 2.79
C LYS A 31 -13.41 -0.56 1.39
N LEU A 32 -12.54 -0.43 0.38
CA LEU A 32 -12.96 -0.26 -1.02
C LEU A 32 -13.73 -1.47 -1.54
N ALA A 33 -13.25 -2.70 -1.31
CA ALA A 33 -13.93 -3.91 -1.73
C ALA A 33 -15.31 -4.05 -1.06
N THR A 34 -15.38 -3.82 0.25
CA THR A 34 -16.64 -3.85 1.02
C THR A 34 -17.62 -2.79 0.52
N TRP A 35 -17.15 -1.56 0.29
CA TRP A 35 -17.99 -0.48 -0.23
C TRP A 35 -18.52 -0.79 -1.64
N LEU A 36 -17.64 -1.27 -2.54
CA LEU A 36 -18.04 -1.67 -3.89
C LEU A 36 -19.05 -2.81 -3.87
N HIS A 37 -18.87 -3.81 -3.00
CA HIS A 37 -19.83 -4.90 -2.85
C HIS A 37 -21.20 -4.42 -2.35
N GLY A 38 -21.23 -3.50 -1.38
CA GLY A 38 -22.47 -2.91 -0.86
C GLY A 38 -23.27 -2.17 -1.94
N HIS A 39 -22.60 -1.48 -2.86
CA HIS A 39 -23.23 -0.58 -3.84
C HIS A 39 -23.35 -1.15 -5.26
N HIS A 40 -22.57 -2.17 -5.61
CA HIS A 40 -22.42 -2.68 -6.98
C HIS A 40 -22.30 -4.20 -7.05
N ASP A 41 -22.53 -4.76 -8.23
CA ASP A 41 -22.33 -6.19 -8.48
C ASP A 41 -20.85 -6.46 -8.68
N LEU A 42 -20.15 -6.69 -7.55
CA LEU A 42 -18.70 -6.81 -7.49
C LEU A 42 -18.23 -8.22 -7.82
N PHE A 43 -17.27 -8.31 -8.74
CA PHE A 43 -16.36 -9.44 -8.89
C PHE A 43 -14.97 -9.09 -8.36
N PHE A 44 -14.49 -9.81 -7.36
CA PHE A 44 -13.20 -9.55 -6.73
C PHE A 44 -12.16 -10.57 -7.17
N ALA A 45 -11.01 -10.12 -7.67
CA ALA A 45 -9.92 -11.03 -8.02
C ALA A 45 -8.58 -10.57 -7.47
N CYS A 46 -7.85 -11.49 -6.83
CA CYS A 46 -6.51 -11.22 -6.35
C CYS A 46 -5.59 -12.44 -6.30
N PHE A 47 -4.31 -12.18 -6.09
CA PHE A 47 -3.36 -13.21 -5.71
C PHE A 47 -3.42 -13.53 -4.22
N LEU A 48 -3.16 -14.79 -3.90
CA LEU A 48 -2.86 -15.27 -2.55
C LEU A 48 -1.35 -15.51 -2.45
N LYS A 49 -0.68 -14.80 -1.54
CA LYS A 49 0.77 -14.90 -1.31
C LYS A 49 1.06 -15.44 0.08
N GLY A 50 2.11 -16.25 0.19
CA GLY A 50 2.50 -16.84 1.48
C GLY A 50 1.33 -17.48 2.22
N GLU A 51 0.97 -16.90 3.36
CA GLU A 51 -0.09 -17.42 4.23
C GLU A 51 -1.51 -16.91 3.89
N ASP A 52 -1.69 -16.02 2.91
CA ASP A 52 -2.99 -15.39 2.58
C ASP A 52 -4.13 -16.43 2.38
N LYS A 53 -3.79 -17.63 1.90
CA LYS A 53 -4.73 -18.73 1.70
C LYS A 53 -5.52 -19.07 2.96
N LYS A 54 -4.93 -18.92 4.16
CA LYS A 54 -5.60 -19.22 5.44
C LYS A 54 -6.68 -18.18 5.80
N TYR A 55 -6.62 -17.01 5.18
CA TYR A 55 -7.48 -15.86 5.47
C TYR A 55 -8.58 -15.62 4.44
N LYS A 56 -8.54 -16.32 3.29
CA LYS A 56 -9.50 -16.10 2.19
C LYS A 56 -10.96 -16.30 2.63
N ASP A 57 -11.24 -17.33 3.42
CA ASP A 57 -12.63 -17.68 3.77
C ASP A 57 -13.17 -16.70 4.83
N ALA A 58 -12.30 -16.27 5.76
CA ALA A 58 -12.61 -15.21 6.71
C ALA A 58 -12.91 -13.87 6.00
N PHE A 59 -12.11 -13.51 5.00
CA PHE A 59 -12.35 -12.32 4.17
C PHE A 59 -13.71 -12.38 3.46
N LEU A 60 -14.06 -13.51 2.84
CA LEU A 60 -15.34 -13.66 2.16
C LEU A 60 -16.52 -13.62 3.14
N GLN A 61 -16.38 -14.25 4.30
CA GLN A 61 -17.41 -14.24 5.35
C GLN A 61 -17.64 -12.82 5.89
N ASP A 62 -16.56 -12.08 6.11
CA ASP A 62 -16.59 -10.74 6.68
C ASP A 62 -17.13 -9.70 5.68
N THR A 63 -16.73 -9.77 4.41
CA THR A 63 -17.18 -8.82 3.38
C THR A 63 -18.49 -9.18 2.70
N GLY A 64 -18.92 -10.44 2.76
CA GLY A 64 -20.10 -10.95 2.04
C GLY A 64 -19.90 -11.14 0.54
N ILE A 65 -18.69 -10.94 0.01
CA ILE A 65 -18.40 -11.04 -1.43
C ILE A 65 -18.66 -12.46 -1.93
N THR A 66 -19.51 -12.59 -2.97
CA THR A 66 -19.93 -13.90 -3.52
C THR A 66 -19.33 -14.23 -4.88
N GLN A 67 -18.90 -13.23 -5.66
CA GLN A 67 -18.26 -13.44 -6.95
C GLN A 67 -16.77 -13.11 -6.84
N TYR A 68 -15.91 -14.11 -6.98
CA TYR A 68 -14.48 -13.92 -6.80
C TYR A 68 -13.61 -14.89 -7.61
N TYR A 69 -12.34 -14.54 -7.74
CA TYR A 69 -11.29 -15.44 -8.24
C TYR A 69 -9.97 -15.22 -7.50
N PHE A 70 -9.48 -16.28 -6.86
CA PHE A 70 -8.20 -16.29 -6.18
C PHE A 70 -7.21 -17.20 -6.89
N GLU A 71 -5.97 -16.75 -7.00
CA GLU A 71 -4.87 -17.56 -7.53
C GLU A 71 -3.65 -17.47 -6.61
N GLU A 72 -3.07 -18.62 -6.27
CA GLU A 72 -1.81 -18.63 -5.52
C GLU A 72 -0.66 -18.23 -6.43
N LEU A 73 0.11 -17.22 -6.04
CA LEU A 73 1.26 -16.76 -6.82
C LEU A 73 2.41 -16.33 -5.91
N ASN A 74 3.48 -17.12 -5.89
CA ASN A 74 4.69 -16.81 -5.14
C ASN A 74 5.90 -16.84 -6.07
N VAL A 75 6.30 -15.67 -6.57
CA VAL A 75 7.52 -15.50 -7.37
C VAL A 75 8.57 -14.77 -6.52
N GLU A 76 9.70 -15.42 -6.30
CA GLU A 76 10.78 -14.92 -5.46
C GLU A 76 11.57 -13.77 -6.09
N ARG A 77 12.17 -12.94 -5.23
CA ARG A 77 13.15 -11.94 -5.63
C ARG A 77 14.52 -12.61 -5.75
N ASN A 78 14.99 -12.81 -6.98
CA ASN A 78 16.33 -13.33 -7.24
C ASN A 78 16.90 -12.73 -8.55
N ALA A 79 18.21 -12.87 -8.74
CA ALA A 79 18.91 -12.30 -9.90
C ALA A 79 18.39 -12.87 -11.24
N PHE A 80 17.97 -14.13 -11.25
CA PHE A 80 17.39 -14.77 -12.43
C PHE A 80 16.08 -14.09 -12.85
N ASN A 81 15.16 -13.86 -11.91
CA ASN A 81 13.91 -13.16 -12.15
C ASN A 81 14.16 -11.69 -12.50
N LEU A 82 15.16 -11.05 -11.91
CA LEU A 82 15.56 -9.71 -12.33
C LEU A 82 15.96 -9.70 -13.80
N LEU A 83 16.89 -10.56 -14.24
CA LEU A 83 17.29 -10.64 -15.64
C LEU A 83 16.11 -10.99 -16.57
N LYS A 84 15.26 -11.94 -16.17
CA LYS A 84 14.04 -12.29 -16.90
C LYS A 84 13.10 -11.10 -17.08
N SER A 85 12.99 -10.24 -16.07
CA SER A 85 12.17 -9.03 -16.15
C SER A 85 12.71 -8.05 -17.20
N TYR A 86 14.05 -7.96 -17.34
CA TYR A 86 14.71 -7.11 -18.33
C TYR A 86 14.45 -7.62 -19.74
N LEU A 87 14.60 -8.93 -19.97
CA LEU A 87 14.29 -9.57 -21.26
C LEU A 87 12.83 -9.37 -21.69
N LEU A 88 11.92 -9.29 -20.72
CA LEU A 88 10.49 -9.11 -20.96
C LEU A 88 10.04 -7.64 -21.00
N GLY A 89 10.93 -6.68 -20.79
CA GLY A 89 10.60 -5.26 -20.79
C GLY A 89 9.72 -4.79 -19.62
N ILE A 90 9.55 -5.59 -18.56
CA ILE A 90 8.72 -5.29 -17.38
C ILE A 90 9.54 -5.17 -16.10
N SER A 91 9.08 -4.39 -15.12
CA SER A 91 9.76 -4.30 -13.81
C SER A 91 9.77 -5.65 -13.08
N ILE A 92 10.68 -5.84 -12.12
CA ILE A 92 10.71 -7.04 -11.27
C ILE A 92 9.41 -7.22 -10.50
N ASN A 93 8.80 -6.12 -10.04
CA ASN A 93 7.52 -6.13 -9.35
C ASN A 93 6.40 -6.65 -10.26
N MET A 94 6.33 -6.17 -11.51
CA MET A 94 5.37 -6.68 -12.48
C MET A 94 5.59 -8.16 -12.81
N LEU A 95 6.85 -8.58 -13.00
CA LEU A 95 7.16 -9.99 -13.28
C LEU A 95 6.72 -10.90 -12.12
N ARG A 96 6.94 -10.46 -10.88
CA ARG A 96 6.57 -11.25 -9.70
C ARG A 96 5.06 -11.39 -9.52
N ASN A 97 4.31 -10.44 -10.07
CA ASN A 97 2.86 -10.43 -10.11
C ASN A 97 2.34 -10.81 -11.50
N ARG A 98 3.08 -11.62 -12.27
CA ARG A 98 2.67 -12.05 -13.62
C ARG A 98 2.22 -13.50 -13.60
N SER A 99 1.00 -13.71 -14.07
CA SER A 99 0.36 -15.01 -14.22
C SER A 99 -0.38 -15.08 -15.55
N ARG A 100 -0.22 -16.20 -16.25
CA ARG A 100 -0.91 -16.46 -17.51
C ARG A 100 -2.37 -16.87 -17.27
N THR A 101 -2.61 -17.75 -16.30
CA THR A 101 -3.94 -18.26 -15.97
C THR A 101 -4.84 -17.14 -15.44
N PHE A 102 -4.32 -16.27 -14.57
CA PHE A 102 -5.05 -15.11 -14.08
C PHE A 102 -5.42 -14.17 -15.25
N ARG A 103 -4.48 -13.90 -16.16
CA ARG A 103 -4.75 -13.08 -17.35
C ARG A 103 -5.83 -13.68 -18.25
N GLU A 104 -5.74 -14.97 -18.54
CA GLU A 104 -6.73 -15.67 -19.37
C GLU A 104 -8.12 -15.64 -18.71
N LYS A 105 -8.18 -15.86 -17.38
CA LYS A 105 -9.42 -15.79 -16.60
C LYS A 105 -10.06 -14.41 -16.63
N ILE A 106 -9.30 -13.34 -16.36
CA ILE A 106 -9.80 -11.96 -16.40
C ILE A 106 -10.22 -11.58 -17.81
N ALA A 107 -9.41 -11.89 -18.83
CA ALA A 107 -9.74 -11.56 -20.22
C ALA A 107 -11.04 -12.21 -20.72
N ALA A 108 -11.34 -13.43 -20.25
CA ALA A 108 -12.55 -14.16 -20.63
C ALA A 108 -13.86 -13.50 -20.17
N ILE A 109 -13.82 -12.74 -19.06
CA ILE A 109 -15.02 -12.15 -18.45
C ILE A 109 -14.98 -10.62 -18.38
N ALA A 110 -13.85 -9.98 -18.69
CA ALA A 110 -13.66 -8.53 -18.50
C ALA A 110 -14.77 -7.69 -19.16
N ASN A 111 -15.17 -8.03 -20.38
CA ASN A 111 -16.19 -7.28 -21.13
C ASN A 111 -17.63 -7.49 -20.62
N ASP A 112 -17.83 -8.35 -19.62
CA ASP A 112 -19.13 -8.49 -18.92
C ASP A 112 -19.30 -7.43 -17.82
N TYR A 113 -18.25 -6.65 -17.51
CA TYR A 113 -18.21 -5.64 -16.46
C TYR A 113 -18.16 -4.22 -17.04
N ASP A 114 -18.94 -3.32 -16.45
CA ASP A 114 -19.00 -1.90 -16.83
C ASP A 114 -17.72 -1.15 -16.46
N VAL A 115 -17.11 -1.53 -15.34
CA VAL A 115 -15.93 -0.89 -14.76
C VAL A 115 -14.94 -1.94 -14.24
N ILE A 116 -13.66 -1.76 -14.55
CA ILE A 116 -12.55 -2.45 -13.87
C ILE A 116 -11.84 -1.44 -12.98
N VAL A 117 -11.92 -1.65 -11.67
CA VAL A 117 -11.11 -0.97 -10.66
C VAL A 117 -9.85 -1.78 -10.45
N VAL A 118 -8.70 -1.15 -10.60
CA VAL A 118 -7.40 -1.79 -10.48
C VAL A 118 -6.66 -1.19 -9.30
N ASP A 119 -6.28 -2.04 -8.36
CA ASP A 119 -5.56 -1.69 -7.16
C ASP A 119 -4.12 -2.19 -7.26
N HIS A 120 -3.16 -1.27 -7.08
CA HIS A 120 -1.73 -1.43 -7.38
C HIS A 120 -1.41 -1.45 -8.88
N TYR A 121 -0.28 -0.84 -9.27
CA TYR A 121 0.09 -0.70 -10.68
C TYR A 121 0.39 -2.04 -11.34
N GLU A 122 0.84 -3.05 -10.59
CA GLU A 122 1.13 -4.36 -11.14
C GLU A 122 -0.14 -5.09 -11.60
N ALA A 123 -1.30 -4.80 -11.01
CA ALA A 123 -2.56 -5.39 -11.43
C ALA A 123 -3.06 -4.84 -12.78
N MET A 124 -2.58 -3.67 -13.22
CA MET A 124 -2.98 -3.07 -14.50
C MET A 124 -2.59 -3.93 -15.71
N GLN A 125 -1.62 -4.83 -15.57
CA GLN A 125 -1.24 -5.78 -16.62
C GLN A 125 -2.34 -6.81 -16.97
N TYR A 126 -3.42 -6.86 -16.16
CA TYR A 126 -4.55 -7.77 -16.34
C TYR A 126 -5.76 -7.12 -16.99
N VAL A 127 -5.76 -5.80 -17.19
CA VAL A 127 -6.78 -5.14 -17.99
C VAL A 127 -6.54 -5.50 -19.46
N PRO A 128 -7.46 -6.19 -20.15
CA PRO A 128 -7.27 -6.57 -21.55
C PRO A 128 -7.21 -5.35 -22.48
N ASP A 129 -6.44 -5.42 -23.56
CA ASP A 129 -6.36 -4.33 -24.57
C ASP A 129 -7.70 -4.08 -25.29
N GLY A 130 -8.53 -5.11 -25.40
CA GLY A 130 -9.87 -5.02 -25.99
C GLY A 130 -11.00 -4.74 -24.99
N TYR A 131 -10.68 -4.31 -23.75
CA TYR A 131 -11.70 -3.95 -22.77
C TYR A 131 -12.43 -2.67 -23.19
N LYS A 132 -13.77 -2.70 -23.17
CA LYS A 132 -14.61 -1.60 -23.67
C LYS A 132 -15.21 -0.71 -22.57
N GLY A 133 -15.17 -1.17 -21.32
CA GLY A 133 -15.70 -0.42 -20.17
C GLY A 133 -14.70 0.60 -19.63
N LYS A 134 -14.97 1.09 -18.41
CA LYS A 134 -14.16 2.12 -17.77
C LYS A 134 -13.09 1.51 -16.87
N VAL A 135 -11.88 2.07 -16.92
CA VAL A 135 -10.76 1.64 -16.08
C VAL A 135 -10.50 2.70 -15.01
N VAL A 136 -10.66 2.32 -13.74
CA VAL A 136 -10.28 3.16 -12.60
C VAL A 136 -9.00 2.59 -12.01
N PHE A 137 -7.94 3.37 -12.00
CA PHE A 137 -6.65 2.93 -11.47
C PHE A 137 -6.37 3.59 -10.12
N ARG A 138 -6.24 2.79 -9.07
CA ARG A 138 -5.85 3.24 -7.73
C ARG A 138 -4.34 3.05 -7.51
N THR A 139 -3.63 4.16 -7.42
CA THR A 139 -2.22 4.20 -7.03
C THR A 139 -2.13 4.26 -5.52
N HIS A 140 -1.30 3.40 -4.90
CA HIS A 140 -1.04 3.47 -3.47
C HIS A 140 0.09 4.44 -3.12
N ASN A 141 1.11 4.49 -3.98
CA ASN A 141 2.22 5.42 -3.94
C ASN A 141 2.61 5.73 -5.39
N ALA A 142 3.43 6.76 -5.60
CA ALA A 142 4.37 6.79 -6.72
C ALA A 142 5.52 5.80 -6.44
N GLU A 143 5.36 4.53 -6.82
CA GLU A 143 6.29 3.45 -6.48
C GLU A 143 7.70 3.73 -7.00
N TYR A 144 7.81 4.36 -8.17
CA TYR A 144 9.12 4.75 -8.70
C TYR A 144 9.92 5.66 -7.75
N LEU A 145 9.25 6.53 -6.97
CA LEU A 145 9.94 7.44 -6.04
C LEU A 145 10.51 6.69 -4.85
N ILE A 146 9.81 5.66 -4.36
CA ILE A 146 10.33 4.80 -3.29
C ILE A 146 11.62 4.14 -3.77
N TRP A 147 11.63 3.61 -5.00
CA TRP A 147 12.83 3.01 -5.59
C TRP A 147 13.94 4.03 -5.85
N SER A 148 13.61 5.23 -6.33
CA SER A 148 14.60 6.31 -6.51
C SER A 148 15.26 6.72 -5.20
N ARG A 149 14.47 6.93 -4.14
CA ARG A 149 14.99 7.27 -2.80
C ARG A 149 15.83 6.14 -2.21
N TYR A 150 15.41 4.89 -2.39
CA TYR A 150 16.21 3.74 -1.97
C TYR A 150 17.57 3.68 -2.71
N ALA A 151 17.61 4.09 -3.97
CA ALA A 151 18.87 4.17 -4.71
C ALA A 151 19.79 5.30 -4.21
N GLU A 152 19.23 6.39 -3.66
CA GLU A 152 20.02 7.52 -3.14
C GLU A 152 20.81 7.13 -1.88
N VAL A 153 20.23 6.28 -1.02
CA VAL A 153 20.86 5.80 0.22
C VAL A 153 21.68 4.51 0.05
N GLU A 154 21.60 3.84 -1.10
CA GLU A 154 22.37 2.62 -1.37
C GLU A 154 23.87 2.93 -1.57
N THR A 155 24.70 2.30 -0.75
CA THR A 155 26.16 2.49 -0.72
C THR A 155 26.88 1.70 -1.81
N ASN A 156 26.33 0.55 -2.24
CA ASN A 156 26.92 -0.27 -3.28
C ASN A 156 26.61 0.31 -4.68
N PRO A 157 27.63 0.72 -5.47
CA PRO A 157 27.40 1.43 -6.74
C PRO A 157 26.70 0.57 -7.80
N ILE A 158 26.95 -0.74 -7.83
CA ILE A 158 26.31 -1.66 -8.77
C ILE A 158 24.85 -1.86 -8.40
N LYS A 159 24.55 -2.11 -7.11
CA LYS A 159 23.17 -2.22 -6.63
C LYS A 159 22.40 -0.92 -6.88
N ARG A 160 23.00 0.23 -6.56
CA ARG A 160 22.43 1.55 -6.82
C ARG A 160 22.08 1.76 -8.29
N MET A 161 22.95 1.33 -9.21
CA MET A 161 22.67 1.41 -10.64
C MET A 161 21.45 0.53 -11.02
N VAL A 162 21.40 -0.70 -10.51
CA VAL A 162 20.26 -1.62 -10.75
C VAL A 162 18.95 -1.06 -10.20
N ILE A 163 18.95 -0.57 -8.96
CA ILE A 163 17.76 0.02 -8.31
C ILE A 163 17.29 1.26 -9.09
N ASN A 164 18.20 2.13 -9.52
CA ASN A 164 17.87 3.28 -10.36
C ASN A 164 17.26 2.88 -11.71
N GLN A 165 17.77 1.80 -12.32
CA GLN A 165 17.18 1.28 -13.55
C GLN A 165 15.77 0.76 -13.30
N GLU A 166 15.54 0.02 -12.22
CA GLU A 166 14.19 -0.42 -11.83
C GLU A 166 13.27 0.77 -11.56
N ALA A 167 13.72 1.80 -10.83
CA ALA A 167 12.95 3.02 -10.60
C ALA A 167 12.46 3.66 -11.92
N ARG A 168 13.35 3.79 -12.90
CA ARG A 168 12.99 4.34 -14.23
C ARG A 168 11.95 3.48 -14.96
N ARG A 169 12.09 2.16 -14.89
CA ARG A 169 11.17 1.21 -15.54
C ARG A 169 9.80 1.22 -14.87
N ILE A 170 9.77 1.26 -13.54
CA ILE A 170 8.53 1.40 -12.77
C ILE A 170 7.83 2.70 -13.16
N LYS A 171 8.56 3.83 -13.19
CA LYS A 171 8.01 5.12 -13.63
C LYS A 171 7.38 5.04 -15.02
N GLN A 172 8.05 4.39 -15.98
CA GLN A 172 7.52 4.23 -17.33
C GLN A 172 6.19 3.45 -17.33
N TRP A 173 6.10 2.37 -16.56
CA TRP A 173 4.89 1.56 -16.45
C TRP A 173 3.77 2.28 -15.70
N GLU A 174 4.06 2.93 -14.57
CA GLU A 174 3.09 3.75 -13.84
C GLU A 174 2.50 4.84 -14.74
N LEU A 175 3.33 5.61 -15.44
CA LEU A 175 2.86 6.65 -16.36
C LEU A 175 2.13 6.07 -17.59
N HIS A 176 2.50 4.88 -18.06
CA HIS A 176 1.76 4.18 -19.10
C HIS A 176 0.35 3.82 -18.61
N TYR A 177 0.22 3.30 -17.39
CA TYR A 177 -1.05 2.91 -16.79
C TYR A 177 -1.92 4.10 -16.40
N VAL A 178 -1.33 5.17 -15.89
CA VAL A 178 -2.00 6.47 -15.70
C VAL A 178 -2.61 6.94 -17.00
N ARG A 179 -1.91 6.87 -18.13
CA ARG A 179 -2.47 7.25 -19.44
C ARG A 179 -3.61 6.34 -19.88
N ARG A 180 -3.47 5.03 -19.65
CA ARG A 180 -4.46 4.01 -20.04
C ARG A 180 -5.76 4.08 -19.24
N ALA A 181 -5.72 4.45 -17.96
CA ALA A 181 -6.90 4.54 -17.12
C ALA A 181 -7.88 5.62 -17.63
N ASP A 182 -9.17 5.51 -17.32
CA ASP A 182 -10.12 6.62 -17.49
C ASP A 182 -10.09 7.57 -16.28
N LEU A 183 -9.86 7.03 -15.10
CA LEU A 183 -9.79 7.77 -13.82
C LEU A 183 -8.64 7.23 -12.99
N VAL A 184 -7.93 8.10 -12.28
CA VAL A 184 -6.87 7.72 -11.33
C VAL A 184 -7.24 8.16 -9.93
N LEU A 185 -7.14 7.25 -8.96
CA LEU A 185 -7.34 7.50 -7.54
C LEU A 185 -5.98 7.44 -6.84
N GLY A 186 -5.60 8.50 -6.14
CA GLY A 186 -4.31 8.55 -5.44
C GLY A 186 -4.21 9.72 -4.47
N ALA A 187 -3.20 9.69 -3.61
CA ALA A 187 -2.93 10.78 -2.69
C ALA A 187 -2.47 12.05 -3.46
N PRO A 188 -2.71 13.27 -2.95
CA PRO A 188 -2.41 14.51 -3.67
C PRO A 188 -0.96 14.61 -4.18
N ASN A 189 0.00 14.23 -3.33
CA ASN A 189 1.43 14.18 -3.67
C ASN A 189 1.74 13.16 -4.78
N ASP A 190 1.16 11.96 -4.72
CA ASP A 190 1.36 10.95 -5.75
C ASP A 190 0.72 11.36 -7.08
N ASN A 191 -0.45 11.99 -7.03
CA ASN A 191 -1.12 12.53 -8.22
C ASN A 191 -0.27 13.62 -8.88
N GLU A 192 0.36 14.50 -8.11
CA GLU A 192 1.30 15.50 -8.61
C GLU A 192 2.55 14.87 -9.24
N ASN A 193 3.06 13.79 -8.66
CA ASN A 193 4.20 13.06 -9.21
C ASN A 193 3.87 12.34 -10.53
N HIS A 194 2.64 11.82 -10.67
CA HIS A 194 2.17 11.15 -11.88
C HIS A 194 1.73 12.12 -12.98
N GLU A 195 1.16 13.27 -12.62
CA GLU A 195 0.75 14.34 -13.53
C GLU A 195 1.01 15.72 -12.89
N PRO A 196 2.18 16.33 -13.17
CA PRO A 196 2.53 17.64 -12.60
C PRO A 196 1.65 18.79 -13.11
N ASP A 197 1.06 18.66 -14.29
CA ASP A 197 0.18 19.67 -14.89
C ASP A 197 -1.18 19.69 -14.16
N PRO A 198 -1.54 20.79 -13.47
CA PRO A 198 -2.75 20.84 -12.66
C PRO A 198 -4.04 20.72 -13.48
N GLU A 199 -4.07 21.21 -14.73
CA GLU A 199 -5.26 21.13 -15.58
C GLU A 199 -5.51 19.69 -16.04
N LYS A 200 -4.43 19.00 -16.48
CA LYS A 200 -4.51 17.58 -16.86
C LYS A 200 -4.83 16.71 -15.64
N ARG A 201 -4.26 17.04 -14.49
CA ARG A 201 -4.52 16.33 -13.24
C ARG A 201 -6.00 16.46 -12.85
N ALA A 202 -6.56 17.67 -12.85
CA ALA A 202 -7.97 17.91 -12.51
C ALA A 202 -8.96 17.17 -13.45
N ALA A 203 -8.57 16.90 -14.70
CA ALA A 203 -9.41 16.19 -15.65
C ALA A 203 -9.53 14.67 -15.40
N LYS A 204 -8.62 14.08 -14.61
CA LYS A 204 -8.47 12.61 -14.55
C LYS A 204 -8.21 12.04 -13.15
N PHE A 205 -7.63 12.82 -12.26
CA PHE A 205 -7.24 12.38 -10.94
C PHE A 205 -8.28 12.81 -9.91
N ILE A 206 -8.59 11.89 -9.00
CA ILE A 206 -9.41 12.14 -7.83
C ILE A 206 -8.55 11.84 -6.60
N GLU A 207 -8.58 12.76 -5.65
CA GLU A 207 -7.90 12.58 -4.38
C GLU A 207 -8.51 11.40 -3.63
N PHE A 208 -7.67 10.43 -3.30
CA PHE A 208 -8.02 9.27 -2.50
C PHE A 208 -7.13 9.26 -1.27
N LEU A 209 -7.68 9.71 -0.15
CA LEU A 209 -6.99 9.73 1.14
C LEU A 209 -7.12 8.37 1.83
N HIS A 210 -6.30 8.16 2.86
CA HIS A 210 -6.44 6.97 3.70
C HIS A 210 -7.83 6.95 4.34
N LEU A 211 -8.50 5.81 4.22
CA LEU A 211 -9.76 5.57 4.88
C LEU A 211 -9.47 5.24 6.35
N GLY A 212 -10.22 5.87 7.25
CA GLY A 212 -10.21 5.55 8.67
C GLY A 212 -11.29 4.54 9.04
N GLN A 213 -11.36 4.22 10.33
CA GLN A 213 -12.55 3.61 10.92
C GLN A 213 -13.54 4.71 11.29
N ASP A 214 -14.79 4.57 10.88
CA ASP A 214 -15.80 5.62 11.04
C ASP A 214 -16.15 5.81 12.53
N GLU A 215 -16.01 4.74 13.30
CA GLU A 215 -16.22 4.67 14.75
C GLU A 215 -15.23 5.56 15.52
N GLN A 216 -14.01 5.77 15.00
CA GLN A 216 -13.00 6.62 15.65
C GLN A 216 -13.45 8.07 15.78
N ILE A 217 -14.31 8.54 14.86
CA ILE A 217 -14.86 9.91 14.91
C ILE A 217 -15.82 10.09 16.10
N GLN A 218 -16.38 8.99 16.60
CA GLN A 218 -17.32 9.00 17.73
C GLN A 218 -16.62 8.83 19.08
N LEU A 219 -15.32 8.55 19.11
CA LEU A 219 -14.57 8.40 20.35
C LEU A 219 -14.47 9.76 21.07
N PRO A 220 -14.50 9.77 22.42
CA PRO A 220 -14.30 10.98 23.19
C PRO A 220 -12.92 11.58 22.89
N VAL A 221 -12.84 12.91 22.85
CA VAL A 221 -11.54 13.59 22.75
C VAL A 221 -10.76 13.35 24.05
N PRO A 222 -9.49 12.90 23.98
CA PRO A 222 -8.68 12.68 25.16
C PRO A 222 -8.51 13.95 26.00
N VAL A 223 -8.50 13.81 27.33
CA VAL A 223 -8.16 14.89 28.25
C VAL A 223 -6.64 14.93 28.38
N TRP A 224 -5.99 15.79 27.60
CA TRP A 224 -4.52 15.82 27.45
C TRP A 224 -3.77 15.93 28.78
N GLU A 225 -4.30 16.64 29.77
CA GLU A 225 -3.69 16.79 31.10
C GLU A 225 -3.63 15.46 31.88
N GLN A 226 -4.42 14.47 31.50
CA GLN A 226 -4.44 13.13 32.08
C GLN A 226 -3.59 12.13 31.29
N THR A 227 -3.01 12.55 30.17
CA THR A 227 -2.16 11.70 29.33
C THR A 227 -0.69 11.81 29.75
N GLU A 228 0.06 10.74 29.54
CA GLU A 228 1.51 10.77 29.70
C GLU A 228 2.14 11.71 28.64
N MET A 229 3.18 12.45 29.04
CA MET A 229 3.98 13.23 28.10
C MET A 229 4.82 12.29 27.23
N ALA A 230 4.20 11.77 26.16
CA ALA A 230 4.80 10.77 25.31
C ALA A 230 4.59 11.08 23.82
N LEU A 231 5.59 10.73 23.03
CA LEU A 231 5.46 10.54 21.59
C LEU A 231 5.21 9.07 21.32
N VAL A 232 4.32 8.78 20.37
CA VAL A 232 4.04 7.41 19.95
C VAL A 232 4.30 7.28 18.46
N TYR A 233 5.09 6.30 18.10
CA TYR A 233 5.32 5.88 16.74
C TYR A 233 4.78 4.46 16.56
N VAL A 234 3.90 4.25 15.59
CA VAL A 234 3.38 2.93 15.23
C VAL A 234 3.71 2.65 13.77
N GLY A 235 4.43 1.56 13.50
CA GLY A 235 4.82 1.26 12.13
C GLY A 235 5.48 -0.09 11.92
N THR A 236 5.86 -0.35 10.66
CA THR A 236 6.63 -1.54 10.29
C THR A 236 8.11 -1.27 10.59
N LEU A 237 8.61 -1.77 11.72
CA LEU A 237 9.97 -1.49 12.21
C LEU A 237 11.09 -2.22 11.44
N SER A 238 10.73 -2.96 10.39
CA SER A 238 11.64 -3.59 9.43
C SER A 238 11.66 -2.88 8.07
N TRP A 239 10.85 -1.83 7.90
CA TRP A 239 10.84 -1.06 6.65
C TRP A 239 11.87 0.05 6.70
N GLU A 240 12.77 0.09 5.71
CA GLU A 240 13.93 1.00 5.71
C GLU A 240 13.55 2.46 5.92
N ALA A 241 12.48 2.94 5.28
CA ALA A 241 12.04 4.34 5.44
C ALA A 241 11.63 4.68 6.88
N ASN A 242 11.04 3.72 7.59
CA ASN A 242 10.68 3.88 9.00
C ASN A 242 11.92 3.89 9.89
N ILE A 243 12.88 3.02 9.59
CA ILE A 243 14.13 2.91 10.34
C ILE A 243 14.95 4.19 10.18
N ASP A 244 15.16 4.63 8.94
CA ASP A 244 15.88 5.87 8.60
C ASP A 244 15.23 7.10 9.24
N GLY A 245 13.90 7.24 9.12
CA GLY A 245 13.16 8.35 9.70
C GLY A 245 13.24 8.42 11.23
N LEU A 246 13.13 7.27 11.92
CA LEU A 246 13.26 7.20 13.38
C LEU A 246 14.67 7.56 13.84
N ILE A 247 15.71 7.01 13.18
CA ILE A 247 17.11 7.32 13.51
C ILE A 247 17.37 8.81 13.29
N TRP A 248 16.99 9.35 12.14
CA TRP A 248 17.16 10.77 11.82
C TRP A 248 16.48 11.68 12.86
N MET A 249 15.24 11.36 13.26
CA MET A 249 14.49 12.13 14.25
C MET A 249 15.17 12.08 15.62
N VAL A 250 15.56 10.90 16.07
CA VAL A 250 16.14 10.71 17.41
C VAL A 250 17.53 11.34 17.48
N GLU A 251 18.42 11.02 16.55
CA GLU A 251 19.79 11.55 16.54
C GLU A 251 19.82 13.08 16.30
N GLY A 252 18.82 13.61 15.59
CA GLY A 252 18.74 15.04 15.27
C GLY A 252 18.13 15.91 16.36
N ALA A 253 17.21 15.38 17.19
CA ALA A 253 16.39 16.22 18.07
C ALA A 253 16.18 15.70 19.50
N TRP A 254 16.40 14.41 19.78
CA TRP A 254 15.95 13.79 21.03
C TRP A 254 16.56 14.41 22.28
N ASP A 255 17.88 14.63 22.30
CA ASP A 255 18.57 15.22 23.45
C ASP A 255 18.07 16.63 23.77
N THR A 256 17.73 17.40 22.74
CA THR A 256 17.15 18.75 22.91
C THR A 256 15.75 18.67 23.52
N TRP A 257 14.92 17.72 23.05
CA TRP A 257 13.58 17.51 23.60
C TRP A 257 13.62 16.99 25.04
N LYS A 258 14.50 16.05 25.37
CA LYS A 258 14.67 15.55 26.74
C LYS A 258 15.20 16.61 27.70
N ALA A 259 16.08 17.49 27.25
CA ALA A 259 16.53 18.61 28.07
C ALA A 259 15.38 19.57 28.45
N GLN A 260 14.42 19.76 27.54
CA GLN A 260 13.24 20.60 27.78
C GLN A 260 12.13 19.86 28.54
N PHE A 261 11.96 18.57 28.27
CA PHE A 261 10.94 17.70 28.83
C PHE A 261 11.61 16.45 29.43
N PRO A 262 12.12 16.51 30.67
CA PRO A 262 12.86 15.40 31.27
C PRO A 262 12.05 14.10 31.38
N GLU A 263 10.73 14.19 31.53
CA GLU A 263 9.82 13.04 31.61
C GLU A 263 9.38 12.50 30.24
N LEU A 264 9.80 13.13 29.13
CA LEU A 264 9.36 12.72 27.79
C LEU A 264 9.75 11.27 27.49
N LYS A 265 8.77 10.52 26.98
CA LYS A 265 8.97 9.18 26.44
C LYS A 265 8.67 9.11 24.95
N LEU A 266 9.32 8.19 24.26
CA LEU A 266 9.01 7.82 22.89
C LEU A 266 8.72 6.32 22.85
N TYR A 267 7.45 5.96 22.65
CA TYR A 267 7.05 4.58 22.42
C TYR A 267 7.15 4.26 20.92
N VAL A 268 7.99 3.29 20.58
CA VAL A 268 8.17 2.80 19.22
C VAL A 268 7.55 1.40 19.14
N ILE A 269 6.39 1.33 18.49
CA ILE A 269 5.50 0.18 18.44
C ILE A 269 5.54 -0.47 17.07
N GLY A 270 5.76 -1.78 17.05
CA GLY A 270 5.70 -2.59 15.84
C GLY A 270 6.48 -3.90 15.95
N LYS A 271 6.11 -4.87 15.11
CA LYS A 271 6.72 -6.20 15.12
C LYS A 271 8.14 -6.19 14.54
N ASN A 272 9.00 -7.06 15.09
CA ASN A 272 10.34 -7.39 14.58
C ASN A 272 11.20 -6.16 14.26
N PRO A 273 11.58 -5.34 15.27
CA PRO A 273 12.41 -4.17 15.05
C PRO A 273 13.78 -4.55 14.47
N ASP A 274 14.25 -3.73 13.53
CA ASP A 274 15.63 -3.80 13.03
C ASP A 274 16.63 -3.54 14.17
N ALA A 275 17.79 -4.21 14.11
CA ALA A 275 18.84 -4.09 15.13
C ALA A 275 19.26 -2.63 15.36
N ARG A 276 19.24 -1.79 14.32
CA ARG A 276 19.56 -0.36 14.44
C ARG A 276 18.60 0.37 15.38
N LEU A 277 17.32 0.02 15.37
CA LEU A 277 16.34 0.61 16.28
C LEU A 277 16.53 0.11 17.71
N ILE A 278 16.87 -1.18 17.88
CA ILE A 278 17.21 -1.76 19.19
C ILE A 278 18.39 -1.02 19.80
N ASP A 279 19.46 -0.83 19.03
CA ASP A 279 20.66 -0.10 19.46
C ASP A 279 20.36 1.37 19.75
N LEU A 280 19.50 2.01 18.94
CA LEU A 280 19.05 3.38 19.14
C LEU A 280 18.32 3.54 20.48
N ALA A 281 17.36 2.66 20.78
CA ALA A 281 16.61 2.69 22.03
C ALA A 281 17.49 2.40 23.26
N ALA A 282 18.51 1.54 23.12
CA ALA A 282 19.47 1.29 24.19
C ALA A 282 20.40 2.48 24.46
N ARG A 283 20.62 3.34 23.46
CA ARG A 283 21.51 4.52 23.56
C ARG A 283 20.83 5.72 24.22
N TYR A 284 19.54 5.92 23.99
CA TYR A 284 18.82 7.13 24.38
C TYR A 284 17.78 6.86 25.47
N GLU A 285 17.90 7.56 26.61
CA GLU A 285 16.94 7.44 27.71
C GLU A 285 15.55 7.94 27.32
N GLY A 286 14.50 7.22 27.74
CA GLY A 286 13.11 7.54 27.48
C GLY A 286 12.55 6.95 26.19
N ILE A 287 13.37 6.30 25.36
CA ILE A 287 12.89 5.56 24.18
C ILE A 287 12.54 4.13 24.58
N VAL A 288 11.32 3.70 24.29
CA VAL A 288 10.77 2.40 24.64
C VAL A 288 10.35 1.66 23.37
N LEU A 289 11.05 0.58 23.05
CA LEU A 289 10.62 -0.37 22.02
C LEU A 289 9.69 -1.41 22.64
N THR A 290 8.42 -1.39 22.26
CA THR A 290 7.41 -2.29 22.85
C THR A 290 7.34 -3.63 22.11
N GLY A 291 7.74 -3.65 20.84
CA GLY A 291 7.47 -4.77 19.95
C GLY A 291 6.04 -4.74 19.41
N PHE A 292 5.47 -5.91 19.10
CA PHE A 292 4.07 -5.99 18.68
C PHE A 292 3.16 -5.79 19.89
N VAL A 293 2.21 -4.88 19.76
CA VAL A 293 1.17 -4.61 20.76
C VAL A 293 -0.18 -4.99 20.14
N GLU A 294 -0.98 -5.76 20.87
CA GLU A 294 -2.31 -6.21 20.41
C GLU A 294 -3.34 -5.08 20.41
N ASP A 295 -3.33 -4.25 21.45
CA ASP A 295 -4.22 -3.11 21.62
C ASP A 295 -3.44 -1.81 21.79
N LEU A 296 -3.63 -0.88 20.85
CA LEU A 296 -2.94 0.41 20.88
C LEU A 296 -3.53 1.38 21.91
N GLU A 297 -4.73 1.13 22.43
CA GLU A 297 -5.37 2.00 23.43
C GLU A 297 -4.53 2.13 24.71
N ASP A 298 -3.71 1.13 25.03
CA ASP A 298 -2.74 1.19 26.14
C ASP A 298 -1.71 2.34 26.00
N TYR A 299 -1.47 2.81 24.77
CA TYR A 299 -0.49 3.85 24.43
C TYR A 299 -1.13 5.08 23.76
N LEU A 300 -2.36 4.96 23.28
CA LEU A 300 -3.15 5.98 22.59
C LEU A 300 -4.57 6.03 23.20
N PRO A 301 -4.72 6.51 24.43
CA PRO A 301 -6.01 6.55 25.14
C PRO A 301 -6.97 7.62 24.62
#